data_AF-A0A439TI73-F1
#
_entry.id   AF-A0A439TI73-F1
#
_cell.length_a   1.000
_cell.length_b   1.000
_cell.length_c   1.000
_cell.angle_alpha   90.00
_cell.angle_beta   90.00
_cell.angle_gamma   90.00
#
_symmetry.space_group_name_H-M   'P 1'
#
loop_
_entity.id
_entity.type
_entity.pdbx_description
1 polymer ?
#
loop_
_entity_poly.entity_id
_entity_poly.type
_entity_poly.pdbx_seq_one_letter_code
_entity_poly.pdbx_strand_id
1 'polypeptide(L)'
;MASDKNPHEEMWRGLLTDPQSPLHADRMQFKLLPGSPRCKTCLFPLGGVLMSALSSKWGRKPSRKNPSFCNLCEEFIRTHPGGAEIDLSLLFADVRGSTSMAERMMPAEFASLMNRFFKSGSDILIGCDALISR
;
A
#
# COMPACT_ATOMS: atom_id res chain seq x y z
N MET A 1 -25.80 8.45 -21.83
CA MET A 1 -24.67 8.90 -21.00
C MET A 1 -23.44 8.23 -21.55
N ALA A 2 -22.58 8.96 -22.26
CA ALA A 2 -21.36 8.39 -22.83
C ALA A 2 -20.46 7.94 -21.68
N SER A 3 -20.19 6.64 -21.60
CA SER A 3 -19.14 6.09 -20.74
C SER A 3 -17.85 6.81 -21.09
N ASP A 4 -17.35 7.61 -20.15
CA ASP A 4 -16.02 8.20 -20.22
C ASP A 4 -15.02 7.05 -20.11
N LYS A 5 -14.74 6.39 -21.25
CA LYS A 5 -13.84 5.25 -21.31
C LYS A 5 -12.46 5.77 -20.97
N ASN A 6 -11.95 5.38 -19.81
CA ASN A 6 -10.58 5.68 -19.41
C ASN A 6 -9.63 5.21 -20.54
N PRO A 7 -8.92 6.13 -21.22
CA PRO A 7 -8.04 5.75 -22.34
C PRO A 7 -6.87 4.86 -21.89
N HIS A 8 -6.62 4.79 -20.59
CA HIS A 8 -5.59 3.96 -19.98
C HIS A 8 -6.12 2.66 -19.34
N GLU A 9 -7.41 2.32 -19.49
CA GLU A 9 -8.01 1.17 -18.78
C GLU A 9 -7.26 -0.14 -19.05
N GLU A 10 -6.99 -0.47 -20.31
CA GLU A 10 -6.32 -1.73 -20.67
C GLU A 10 -4.87 -1.77 -20.16
N MET A 11 -4.19 -0.63 -20.20
CA MET A 11 -2.85 -0.49 -19.62
C MET A 11 -2.89 -0.71 -18.10
N TRP A 12 -3.85 -0.10 -17.40
CA TRP A 12 -4.03 -0.29 -15.96
C TRP A 12 -4.39 -1.73 -15.62
N ARG A 13 -5.29 -2.35 -16.40
CA ARG A 13 -5.69 -3.75 -16.25
C ARG A 13 -4.48 -4.67 -16.37
N GLY A 14 -3.69 -4.54 -17.43
CA GLY A 14 -2.46 -5.32 -17.61
C GLY A 14 -1.46 -5.07 -16.48
N LEU A 15 -1.23 -3.81 -16.10
CA LEU A 15 -0.30 -3.48 -15.02
C LEU A 15 -0.67 -4.13 -13.67
N LEU A 16 -1.97 -4.18 -13.36
CA LEU A 16 -2.50 -4.63 -12.07
C LEU A 16 -2.77 -6.14 -12.03
N THR A 17 -3.02 -6.79 -13.16
CA THR A 17 -3.46 -8.20 -13.22
C THR A 17 -2.45 -9.15 -13.85
N ASP A 18 -1.56 -8.68 -14.73
CA ASP A 18 -0.58 -9.55 -15.39
C ASP A 18 0.60 -9.86 -14.45
N PRO A 19 0.87 -11.14 -14.14
CA PRO A 19 2.04 -11.55 -13.35
C PRO A 19 3.38 -11.21 -14.02
N GLN A 20 3.40 -10.94 -15.33
CA GLN A 20 4.60 -10.50 -16.05
C GLN A 20 4.69 -8.97 -16.18
N SER A 21 3.79 -8.22 -15.54
CA SER A 21 3.81 -6.77 -15.63
C SER A 21 5.09 -6.18 -14.98
N PRO A 22 5.58 -5.04 -15.47
CA PRO A 22 6.71 -4.35 -14.86
C PRO A 22 6.47 -4.02 -13.38
N LEU A 23 5.22 -3.74 -13.00
CA LEU A 23 4.86 -3.47 -11.61
C LEU A 23 5.01 -4.71 -10.73
N HIS A 24 4.59 -5.87 -11.21
CA HIS A 24 4.76 -7.13 -10.48
C HIS A 24 6.26 -7.45 -10.30
N ALA A 25 7.07 -7.27 -11.36
CA ALA A 25 8.51 -7.44 -11.29
C ALA A 25 9.18 -6.48 -10.28
N ASP A 26 8.85 -5.18 -10.34
CA ASP A 26 9.31 -4.16 -9.38
C ASP A 26 8.99 -4.58 -7.94
N ARG A 27 7.75 -5.01 -7.68
CA ARG A 27 7.31 -5.45 -6.35
C ARG A 27 8.11 -6.67 -5.86
N MET A 28 8.32 -7.66 -6.73
CA MET A 28 9.09 -8.88 -6.39
C MET A 28 10.57 -8.60 -6.14
N GLN A 29 11.13 -7.56 -6.74
CA GLN A 29 12.51 -7.15 -6.49
C GLN A 29 12.62 -6.28 -5.24
N PHE A 30 11.76 -5.26 -5.10
CA PHE A 30 11.84 -4.31 -3.99
C PHE A 30 11.38 -4.89 -2.64
N LYS A 31 10.58 -5.96 -2.63
CA LYS A 31 10.25 -6.68 -1.39
C LYS A 31 11.49 -7.23 -0.67
N LEU A 32 12.55 -7.58 -1.42
CA LEU A 32 13.79 -8.12 -0.86
C LEU A 32 14.65 -7.03 -0.19
N LEU A 33 14.41 -5.76 -0.53
CA LEU A 33 15.13 -4.64 0.07
C LEU A 33 14.57 -4.36 1.46
N PRO A 34 15.40 -4.27 2.51
CA PRO A 34 14.93 -3.88 3.84
C PRO A 34 14.56 -2.39 3.88
N GLY A 35 13.62 -2.04 4.76
CA GLY A 35 13.26 -0.64 5.04
C GLY A 35 11.77 -0.37 5.06
N SER A 36 11.39 0.66 5.82
CA SER A 36 10.01 1.15 5.96
C SER A 36 10.02 2.67 6.17
N PRO A 37 8.92 3.39 5.84
CA PRO A 37 7.72 2.92 5.12
C PRO A 37 8.05 2.52 3.66
N ARG A 38 7.12 1.89 2.94
CA ARG A 38 7.30 1.48 1.53
C ARG A 38 6.33 2.21 0.60
N CYS A 39 6.69 2.34 -0.67
CA CYS A 39 5.78 2.85 -1.69
C CYS A 39 4.59 1.91 -1.86
N LYS A 40 3.36 2.43 -1.75
CA LYS A 40 2.13 1.63 -1.87
C LYS A 40 1.96 0.92 -3.22
N THR A 41 2.56 1.44 -4.28
CA THR A 41 2.49 0.87 -5.63
C THR A 41 3.59 -0.17 -5.85
N CYS A 42 4.86 0.25 -5.85
CA CYS A 42 5.99 -0.62 -6.22
C CYS A 42 6.72 -1.30 -5.05
N LEU A 43 6.40 -0.99 -3.79
CA LEU A 43 7.07 -1.50 -2.58
C LEU A 43 8.50 -1.02 -2.32
N PHE A 44 9.00 -0.08 -3.14
CA PHE A 44 10.30 0.54 -2.90
C PHE A 44 10.38 1.15 -1.48
N PRO A 45 11.40 0.82 -0.66
CA PRO A 45 11.53 1.39 0.68
C PRO A 45 11.68 2.91 0.57
N LEU A 46 10.96 3.67 1.39
CA LEU A 46 10.87 5.13 1.41
C LEU A 46 11.57 5.79 2.61
N GLY A 47 12.07 5.00 3.56
CA GLY A 47 12.81 5.48 4.72
C GLY A 47 14.00 4.58 5.10
N GLY A 48 14.81 5.08 6.02
CA GLY A 48 16.01 4.41 6.53
C GLY A 48 17.29 4.73 5.76
N VAL A 49 18.41 4.24 6.30
CA VAL A 49 19.77 4.47 5.75
C VAL A 49 19.94 3.90 4.34
N LEU A 50 19.21 2.81 4.02
CA LEU A 50 19.21 2.25 2.68
C LEU A 50 18.58 3.21 1.67
N MET A 51 17.54 3.94 2.07
CA MET A 51 16.90 4.93 1.21
C MET A 51 17.83 6.09 0.89
N SER A 52 18.57 6.60 1.88
CA SER A 52 19.52 7.69 1.63
C SER A 52 20.65 7.26 0.68
N ALA A 53 21.07 6.00 0.74
CA ALA A 53 22.06 5.43 -0.17
C ALA A 53 21.51 5.15 -1.59
N LEU A 54 20.29 4.60 -1.70
CA LEU A 54 19.69 4.23 -2.99
C LEU A 54 19.07 5.42 -3.72
N SER A 55 18.58 6.43 -3.01
CA SER A 55 17.89 7.59 -3.60
C SER A 55 18.75 8.31 -4.63
N SER A 56 20.06 8.41 -4.37
CA SER A 56 21.00 9.08 -5.26
C SER A 56 21.29 8.28 -6.54
N LYS A 57 21.32 6.93 -6.44
CA LYS A 57 21.62 6.06 -7.59
C LYS A 57 20.40 5.76 -8.46
N TRP A 58 19.23 5.58 -7.85
CA TRP A 58 18.01 5.13 -8.55
C TRP A 58 17.02 6.27 -8.83
N GLY A 59 17.33 7.50 -8.39
CA GLY A 59 16.47 8.67 -8.59
C GLY A 59 15.09 8.54 -7.91
N ARG A 60 14.93 7.58 -7.00
CA ARG A 60 13.70 7.33 -6.26
C ARG A 60 13.76 8.00 -4.89
N LYS A 61 12.75 8.79 -4.56
CA LYS A 61 12.57 9.48 -3.29
C LYS A 61 11.08 9.51 -2.92
N PRO A 62 10.72 9.76 -1.65
CA PRO A 62 9.33 10.00 -1.28
C PRO A 62 8.73 11.12 -2.14
N SER A 63 7.51 10.92 -2.61
CA SER A 63 6.74 11.92 -3.34
C SER A 63 6.50 13.16 -2.46
N ARG A 64 6.56 14.35 -3.07
CA ARG A 64 6.26 15.61 -2.39
C ARG A 64 4.76 15.80 -2.13
N LYS A 65 3.90 15.22 -2.98
CA LYS A 65 2.44 15.30 -2.84
C LYS A 65 1.90 14.29 -1.85
N ASN A 66 2.42 13.06 -1.88
CA ASN A 66 2.01 12.00 -0.97
C ASN A 66 3.20 11.12 -0.58
N PRO A 67 3.77 11.31 0.62
CA PRO A 67 4.93 10.53 1.10
C PRO A 67 4.73 9.00 1.19
N SER A 68 3.50 8.49 0.96
CA SER A 68 3.23 7.05 0.83
C SER A 68 3.62 6.47 -0.54
N PHE A 69 3.98 7.32 -1.51
CA PHE A 69 4.41 6.93 -2.86
C PHE A 69 5.83 7.41 -3.13
N CYS A 70 6.55 6.73 -4.02
CA CYS A 70 7.77 7.29 -4.59
C CYS A 70 7.44 8.28 -5.71
N ASN A 71 8.36 9.20 -6.00
CA ASN A 71 8.22 10.19 -7.08
C ASN A 71 7.93 9.56 -8.45
N LEU A 72 8.46 8.38 -8.77
CA LEU A 72 8.22 7.74 -10.06
C LEU A 72 6.78 7.18 -10.19
N CYS A 73 6.27 6.53 -9.14
CA CYS A 73 4.89 6.05 -9.14
C CYS A 73 3.88 7.20 -9.09
N GLU A 74 4.19 8.27 -8.35
CA GLU A 74 3.38 9.50 -8.37
C GLU A 74 3.30 10.07 -9.79
N GLU A 75 4.44 10.21 -10.46
CA GLU A 75 4.52 10.74 -11.82
C GLU A 75 3.76 9.85 -12.81
N PHE A 76 3.88 8.53 -12.67
CA PHE A 76 3.15 7.56 -13.49
C PHE A 76 1.63 7.74 -13.37
N ILE A 77 1.11 7.77 -12.13
CA ILE A 77 -0.33 7.97 -11.88
C ILE A 77 -0.80 9.32 -12.42
N ARG A 78 0.02 10.37 -12.27
CA ARG A 78 -0.30 11.72 -12.74
C ARG A 78 -0.35 11.83 -14.26
N THR A 79 0.51 11.10 -14.96
CA THR A 79 0.64 11.12 -16.44
C THR A 79 -0.30 10.14 -17.13
N HIS A 80 -0.77 9.12 -16.40
CA HIS A 80 -1.70 8.11 -16.89
C HIS A 80 -2.94 8.03 -15.99
N PRO A 81 -3.74 9.11 -15.91
CA PRO A 81 -4.89 9.16 -15.02
C PRO A 81 -5.90 8.06 -15.35
N GLY A 82 -6.57 7.54 -14.34
CA GLY A 82 -7.59 6.50 -14.47
C GLY A 82 -7.27 5.25 -13.66
N GLY A 83 -7.90 4.15 -14.03
CA GLY A 83 -7.74 2.82 -13.43
C GLY A 83 -8.46 1.74 -14.24
N ALA A 84 -8.52 0.54 -13.68
CA ALA A 84 -9.27 -0.57 -14.27
C ALA A 84 -10.11 -1.26 -13.20
N GLU A 85 -11.29 -1.75 -13.59
CA GLU A 85 -12.06 -2.67 -12.76
C GLU A 85 -11.38 -4.04 -12.80
N ILE A 86 -10.93 -4.52 -11.66
CA ILE A 86 -10.19 -5.79 -11.54
C ILE A 86 -10.77 -6.61 -10.38
N ASP A 87 -10.59 -7.92 -10.45
CA ASP A 87 -10.88 -8.79 -9.33
C ASP A 87 -9.89 -8.55 -8.19
N LEU A 88 -10.41 -8.33 -6.98
CA LEU A 88 -9.62 -8.11 -5.78
C LEU A 88 -10.00 -9.13 -4.71
N SER A 89 -8.99 -9.55 -3.94
CA SER A 89 -9.21 -10.26 -2.68
C SER A 89 -9.25 -9.27 -1.53
N LEU A 90 -10.33 -9.31 -0.73
CA LEU A 90 -10.51 -8.46 0.44
C LEU A 90 -10.48 -9.30 1.71
N LEU A 91 -9.79 -8.80 2.74
CA LEU A 91 -9.71 -9.43 4.05
C LEU A 91 -10.34 -8.51 5.09
N PHE A 92 -11.27 -9.05 5.88
CA PHE A 92 -11.85 -8.38 7.04
C PHE A 92 -11.50 -9.15 8.31
N ALA A 93 -11.08 -8.43 9.35
CA ALA A 93 -10.75 -8.99 10.64
C ALA A 93 -11.32 -8.11 11.76
N ASP A 94 -11.93 -8.73 12.76
CA ASP A 94 -12.52 -8.05 13.91
C ASP A 94 -12.30 -8.84 15.21
N VAL A 95 -12.34 -8.13 16.33
CA VAL A 95 -12.19 -8.70 17.67
C VAL A 95 -13.55 -9.14 18.19
N ARG A 96 -13.74 -10.46 18.32
CA ARG A 96 -15.00 -11.01 18.85
C ARG A 96 -15.31 -10.50 20.26
N GLY A 97 -16.55 -10.09 20.48
CA GLY A 97 -17.01 -9.59 21.78
C GLY A 97 -16.46 -8.20 22.13
N SER A 98 -15.93 -7.45 21.15
CA SER A 98 -15.40 -6.09 21.34
C SER A 98 -16.39 -5.16 22.03
N THR A 99 -17.68 -5.22 21.70
CA THR A 99 -18.74 -4.44 22.36
C THR A 99 -18.82 -4.72 23.86
N SER A 100 -18.92 -5.99 24.25
CA SER A 100 -19.01 -6.35 25.66
C SER A 100 -17.71 -6.08 26.42
N MET A 101 -16.56 -6.06 25.74
CA MET A 101 -15.31 -5.58 26.34
C MET A 101 -15.36 -4.07 26.57
N ALA A 102 -15.80 -3.30 25.57
CA ALA A 102 -15.93 -1.85 25.67
C ALA A 102 -16.90 -1.41 26.79
N GLU A 103 -17.97 -2.17 27.03
CA GLU A 103 -18.93 -1.91 28.11
C GLU A 103 -18.36 -2.13 29.52
N ARG A 104 -17.33 -2.96 29.66
CA ARG A 104 -16.79 -3.41 30.95
C ARG A 104 -15.39 -2.87 31.27
N MET A 105 -14.73 -2.24 30.30
CA MET A 105 -13.36 -1.75 30.43
C MET A 105 -13.33 -0.22 30.48
N MET A 106 -12.28 0.33 31.09
CA MET A 106 -12.04 1.77 30.95
C MET A 106 -11.72 2.08 29.46
N PRO A 107 -12.18 3.22 28.92
CA PRO A 107 -11.97 3.56 27.51
C PRO A 107 -10.51 3.50 27.06
N ALA A 108 -9.57 3.92 27.92
CA ALA A 108 -8.14 3.89 27.62
C ALA A 108 -7.59 2.46 27.50
N GLU A 109 -8.08 1.52 28.32
CA GLU A 109 -7.67 0.12 28.30
C GLU A 109 -8.19 -0.57 27.04
N PHE A 110 -9.44 -0.32 26.69
CA PHE A 110 -10.04 -0.82 25.45
C PHE A 110 -9.30 -0.28 24.22
N ALA A 111 -9.03 1.02 24.18
CA ALA A 111 -8.26 1.64 23.09
C ALA A 111 -6.86 1.04 22.96
N SER A 112 -6.16 0.82 24.07
CA SER A 112 -4.84 0.16 24.08
C SER A 112 -4.91 -1.26 23.52
N LEU A 113 -5.93 -2.05 23.90
CA LEU A 113 -6.16 -3.39 23.39
C LEU A 113 -6.41 -3.40 21.88
N MET A 114 -7.31 -2.54 21.40
CA MET A 114 -7.64 -2.42 19.97
C MET A 114 -6.45 -1.94 19.15
N ASN A 115 -5.68 -0.97 19.67
CA ASN A 115 -4.46 -0.49 19.01
C ASN A 115 -3.42 -1.61 18.86
N ARG A 116 -3.28 -2.50 19.85
CA ARG A 116 -2.40 -3.67 19.73
C ARG A 116 -2.87 -4.64 18.65
N PHE A 117 -4.18 -4.90 18.56
CA PHE A 117 -4.77 -5.74 17.51
C PHE A 117 -4.49 -5.14 16.12
N PHE A 118 -4.87 -3.87 15.91
CA PHE A 118 -4.68 -3.20 14.61
C PHE A 118 -3.22 -3.07 14.22
N LYS A 119 -2.32 -2.78 15.18
CA LYS A 119 -0.88 -2.72 14.92
C LYS A 119 -0.33 -4.07 14.46
N SER A 120 -0.61 -5.13 15.22
CA SER A 120 -0.11 -6.48 14.89
C SER A 120 -0.63 -6.96 13.54
N GLY A 121 -1.93 -6.75 13.26
CA GLY A 121 -2.53 -7.09 11.98
C GLY A 121 -1.94 -6.27 10.83
N SER A 122 -1.79 -4.96 10.99
CA SER A 122 -1.22 -4.08 9.96
C SER A 122 0.23 -4.45 9.66
N ASP A 123 1.06 -4.70 10.67
CA ASP A 123 2.47 -5.05 10.48
C ASP A 123 2.62 -6.34 9.66
N ILE A 124 1.82 -7.36 9.95
CA ILE A 124 1.81 -8.63 9.20
C ILE A 124 1.29 -8.42 7.77
N LEU A 125 0.13 -7.79 7.62
CA LEU A 125 -0.54 -7.63 6.33
C LEU A 125 0.29 -6.77 5.37
N ILE A 126 0.88 -5.67 5.85
CA ILE A 126 1.79 -4.83 5.06
C ILE A 126 3.05 -5.62 4.68
N GLY A 127 3.55 -6.48 5.58
CA GLY A 127 4.66 -7.39 5.29
C GLY A 127 4.32 -8.43 4.21
N CYS A 128 3.04 -8.76 4.04
CA CYS A 128 2.49 -9.61 2.98
C CYS A 128 1.94 -8.80 1.80
N ASP A 129 2.40 -7.56 1.62
CA ASP A 129 2.05 -6.69 0.49
C ASP A 129 0.58 -6.26 0.39
N ALA A 130 -0.18 -6.42 1.47
CA ALA A 130 -1.57 -5.98 1.53
C ALA A 130 -1.68 -4.45 1.65
N LEU A 131 -2.75 -3.91 1.07
CA LEU A 131 -3.13 -2.52 1.23
C LEU A 131 -4.18 -2.42 2.34
N ILE A 132 -3.85 -1.68 3.40
CA ILE A 132 -4.82 -1.35 4.45
C ILE A 132 -5.69 -0.19 3.98
N SER A 133 -6.98 -0.44 3.85
CA SER A 133 -7.99 0.60 3.69
C SER A 133 -8.17 1.33 5.03
N ARG A 134 -8.21 2.66 5.00
CA ARG A 134 -8.44 3.51 6.18
C ARG A 134 -9.85 4.09 6.10
#